data_AF-A0A073CCR4-F1
#
_entry.id   AF-A0A073CCR4-F1
#
_cell.length_a   1.000
_cell.length_b   1.000
_cell.length_c   1.000
_cell.angle_alpha   90.00
_cell.angle_beta   90.00
_cell.angle_gamma   90.00
#
_symmetry.space_group_name_H-M   'P 1'
#
loop_
_entity.id
_entity.type
_entity.pdbx_description
1 polymer ?
#
loop_
_entity_poly.entity_id
_entity_poly.type
_entity_poly.pdbx_seq_one_letter_code
_entity_poly.pdbx_strand_id
1 'polypeptide(L)'
;MMIKYRKVIINIVLIIKLTMTNITIQNVDDDLKNRLQKRAEYYGRSLEEEAKEILRAVLTENRLEPLNLVLAIERRFAHFGDFELPMITREPLREPPNFEDLYDRP
;
A
#
# COMPACT_ATOMS: atom_id res chain seq x y z
N MET A 1 36.83 28.47 1.60
CA MET A 1 35.47 29.02 1.74
C MET A 1 34.55 28.70 0.55
N MET A 2 35.03 28.78 -0.70
CA MET A 2 34.23 28.56 -1.94
C MET A 2 33.66 27.14 -2.17
N ILE A 3 34.27 26.09 -1.62
CA ILE A 3 33.80 24.70 -1.81
C ILE A 3 32.50 24.42 -1.04
N LYS A 4 32.33 25.06 0.13
CA LYS A 4 31.13 24.91 0.98
C LYS A 4 29.89 25.50 0.31
N TYR A 5 30.03 26.67 -0.31
CA TYR A 5 28.95 27.31 -1.07
C TYR A 5 28.64 26.59 -2.37
N ARG A 6 29.63 25.98 -3.04
CA ARG A 6 29.41 25.19 -4.25
C ARG A 6 28.52 23.96 -3.99
N LYS A 7 28.70 23.25 -2.86
CA LYS A 7 27.81 22.14 -2.45
C LYS A 7 26.39 22.61 -2.11
N VAL A 8 26.27 23.73 -1.41
CA VAL A 8 24.96 24.32 -1.03
C VAL A 8 24.20 24.78 -2.27
N ILE A 9 24.87 25.46 -3.20
CA ILE A 9 24.28 25.92 -4.46
C ILE A 9 23.94 24.72 -5.37
N ILE A 10 24.82 23.72 -5.47
CA ILE A 10 24.52 22.49 -6.22
C ILE A 10 23.31 21.78 -5.62
N ASN A 11 23.17 21.69 -4.29
CA ASN A 11 22.03 21.05 -3.64
C ASN A 11 20.72 21.86 -3.82
N ILE A 12 20.76 23.19 -3.64
CA ILE A 12 19.60 24.06 -3.86
C ILE A 12 19.15 24.02 -5.34
N VAL A 13 20.09 24.09 -6.29
CA VAL A 13 19.79 23.96 -7.71
C VAL A 13 19.30 22.56 -8.05
N LEU A 14 19.86 21.49 -7.46
CA LEU A 14 19.44 20.10 -7.68
C LEU A 14 18.04 19.83 -7.10
N ILE A 15 17.67 20.41 -5.96
CA ILE A 15 16.33 20.31 -5.35
C ILE A 15 15.28 21.05 -6.20
N ILE A 16 15.59 22.24 -6.73
CA ILE A 16 14.67 22.96 -7.66
C ILE A 16 14.58 22.22 -9.01
N LYS A 17 15.62 21.47 -9.40
CA LYS A 17 15.67 20.62 -10.60
C LYS A 17 15.00 19.25 -10.40
N LEU A 18 14.58 18.87 -9.19
CA LEU A 18 13.62 17.77 -8.92
C LEU A 18 12.17 18.27 -9.14
N THR A 19 11.98 18.84 -10.33
CA THR A 19 10.79 18.89 -11.19
C THR A 19 9.41 18.98 -10.54
N MET A 20 8.78 20.16 -10.66
CA MET A 20 7.33 20.25 -10.85
C MET A 20 6.96 19.56 -12.17
N THR A 21 6.42 18.35 -12.09
CA THR A 21 5.83 17.64 -13.23
C THR A 21 4.34 17.96 -13.29
N ASN A 22 3.95 18.82 -14.22
CA ASN A 22 2.55 19.15 -14.44
C ASN A 22 1.94 18.15 -15.43
N ILE A 23 0.80 17.57 -15.07
CA ILE A 23 0.02 16.70 -15.94
C ILE A 23 -1.27 17.45 -16.28
N THR A 24 -1.52 17.67 -17.57
CA THR A 24 -2.78 18.23 -18.05
C THR A 24 -3.66 17.12 -18.59
N ILE A 25 -4.81 16.91 -17.96
CA ILE A 25 -5.84 15.97 -18.43
C ILE A 25 -6.82 16.75 -19.30
N GLN A 26 -6.91 16.41 -20.58
CA GLN A 26 -7.83 17.04 -21.54
C GLN A 26 -9.09 16.19 -21.73
N ASN A 27 -10.16 16.82 -22.21
CA ASN A 27 -11.43 16.16 -22.56
C ASN A 27 -12.07 15.38 -21.39
N VAL A 28 -11.99 15.93 -20.17
CA VAL A 28 -12.73 15.41 -19.01
C VAL A 28 -14.20 15.77 -19.18
N ASP A 29 -15.08 14.77 -19.18
CA ASP A 29 -16.52 14.98 -19.27
C ASP A 29 -17.08 15.67 -18.01
N ASP A 30 -18.22 16.34 -18.16
CA ASP A 30 -18.81 17.14 -17.09
C ASP A 30 -19.24 16.29 -15.88
N ASP A 31 -19.66 15.04 -16.10
CA ASP A 31 -19.99 14.12 -15.00
C ASP A 31 -18.74 13.82 -14.16
N LEU A 32 -17.64 13.43 -14.81
CA LEU A 32 -16.37 13.12 -14.16
C LEU A 32 -15.82 14.33 -13.40
N LYS A 33 -15.88 15.53 -14.00
CA LYS A 33 -15.47 16.78 -13.33
C LYS A 33 -16.32 17.06 -12.09
N ASN A 34 -17.65 16.92 -12.20
CA ASN A 34 -18.57 17.16 -11.08
C ASN A 34 -18.36 16.15 -9.95
N ARG A 35 -18.12 14.89 -10.26
CA ARG A 35 -17.82 13.85 -9.27
C ARG A 35 -16.49 14.11 -8.55
N LEU A 36 -15.46 14.51 -9.29
CA LEU A 36 -14.17 14.88 -8.71
C LEU A 36 -14.32 16.09 -7.76
N GLN A 37 -15.09 17.10 -8.17
CA GLN A 37 -15.33 18.29 -7.35
C GLN A 37 -16.09 17.97 -6.06
N LYS A 38 -17.21 17.24 -6.14
CA LYS A 38 -17.97 16.82 -4.95
C LYS A 38 -17.10 16.03 -3.97
N ARG A 39 -16.23 15.17 -4.49
CA ARG A 39 -15.31 14.38 -3.68
C ARG A 39 -14.25 15.26 -3.02
N ALA A 40 -13.69 16.23 -3.75
CA ALA A 40 -12.74 17.19 -3.21
C ALA A 40 -13.36 18.04 -2.08
N GLU A 41 -14.59 18.52 -2.27
CA GLU A 41 -15.36 19.27 -1.26
C GLU A 41 -15.60 18.42 0.00
N TYR A 42 -15.99 17.15 -0.18
CA TYR A 42 -16.19 16.22 0.94
C TYR A 42 -14.93 16.03 1.79
N TYR A 43 -13.75 15.96 1.16
CA TYR A 43 -12.47 15.81 1.87
C TYR A 43 -11.80 17.15 2.24
N GLY A 44 -12.42 18.29 1.91
CA GLY A 44 -11.84 19.63 2.15
C GLY A 44 -10.55 19.90 1.37
N ARG A 45 -10.41 19.31 0.17
CA ARG A 45 -9.24 19.39 -0.71
C ARG A 45 -9.51 20.26 -1.92
N SER A 46 -8.44 20.75 -2.56
CA SER A 46 -8.54 21.32 -3.90
C SER A 46 -8.80 20.21 -4.93
N LEU A 47 -9.32 20.58 -6.10
CA LEU A 47 -9.55 19.63 -7.19
C LEU A 47 -8.24 18.94 -7.64
N GLU A 48 -7.14 19.70 -7.66
CA GLU A 48 -5.80 19.18 -7.99
C GLU A 48 -5.31 18.19 -6.93
N GLU A 49 -5.46 18.53 -5.65
CA GLU A 49 -4.99 17.67 -4.56
C GLU A 49 -5.79 16.37 -4.51
N GLU A 50 -7.10 16.42 -4.75
CA GLU A 50 -7.91 15.21 -4.84
C GLU A 50 -7.54 14.35 -6.06
N ALA A 51 -7.23 14.98 -7.20
CA ALA A 51 -6.73 14.24 -8.37
C ALA A 51 -5.39 13.54 -8.07
N LYS A 52 -4.46 14.23 -7.39
CA LYS A 52 -3.19 13.65 -6.94
C LYS A 52 -3.39 12.49 -5.98
N GLU A 53 -4.32 12.61 -5.04
CA GLU A 53 -4.62 11.58 -4.05
C GLU A 53 -5.24 10.33 -4.70
N ILE A 54 -6.13 10.50 -5.67
CA ILE A 54 -6.67 9.38 -6.46
C ILE A 54 -5.55 8.68 -7.24
N LEU A 55 -4.70 9.43 -7.93
CA LEU A 55 -3.56 8.87 -8.66
C LEU A 55 -2.60 8.14 -7.72
N ARG A 56 -2.28 8.72 -6.56
CA ARG A 56 -1.45 8.11 -5.52
C ARG A 56 -2.07 6.80 -5.04
N ALA A 57 -3.36 6.78 -4.71
CA ALA A 57 -4.05 5.59 -4.24
C ALA A 57 -3.96 4.45 -5.27
N VAL A 58 -4.34 4.72 -6.53
CA VAL A 58 -4.34 3.71 -7.61
C VAL A 58 -2.93 3.19 -7.93
N LEU A 59 -1.93 4.08 -7.96
CA LEU A 59 -0.55 3.70 -8.24
C LEU A 59 0.12 2.98 -7.05
N THR A 60 -0.36 3.18 -5.83
CA THR A 60 0.12 2.48 -4.62
C THR A 60 -0.57 1.13 -4.45
N GLU A 61 -1.86 1.03 -4.76
CA GLU A 61 -2.64 -0.20 -4.66
C GLU A 61 -2.11 -1.30 -5.60
N ASN A 62 -1.56 -0.92 -6.75
CA ASN A 62 -0.87 -1.84 -7.69
C ASN A 62 0.53 -2.31 -7.24
N ARG A 63 0.98 -1.95 -6.03
CA ARG A 63 2.28 -2.35 -5.47
C ARG A 63 2.19 -3.27 -4.26
N LEU A 64 1.03 -3.82 -3.97
CA LEU A 64 1.00 -5.08 -3.24
C LEU A 64 1.45 -6.16 -4.22
N GLU A 65 2.77 -6.26 -4.42
CA GLU A 65 3.39 -7.47 -4.96
C GLU A 65 2.70 -8.65 -4.28
N PRO A 66 2.14 -9.62 -5.02
CA PRO A 66 1.51 -10.77 -4.41
C PRO A 66 2.49 -11.33 -3.40
N LEU A 67 2.04 -11.46 -2.14
CA LEU A 67 2.90 -11.86 -1.05
C LEU A 67 3.67 -13.11 -1.48
N ASN A 68 4.97 -12.97 -1.70
CA ASN A 68 5.80 -14.10 -2.08
C ASN A 68 5.91 -14.97 -0.83
N LEU A 69 5.03 -15.98 -0.75
CA LEU A 69 4.92 -16.85 0.42
C LEU A 69 6.25 -17.53 0.73
N VAL A 70 7.03 -17.89 -0.29
CA VAL A 70 8.38 -18.47 -0.12
C VAL A 70 9.27 -17.48 0.62
N LEU A 71 9.42 -16.26 0.12
CA LEU A 71 10.23 -15.22 0.78
C LEU A 71 9.70 -14.84 2.17
N ALA A 72 8.38 -14.85 2.37
CA ALA A 72 7.76 -14.54 3.66
C ALA A 72 8.07 -15.63 4.70
N ILE A 73 7.98 -16.90 4.32
CA ILE A 73 8.35 -18.04 5.15
C ILE A 73 9.86 -17.99 5.44
N GLU A 74 10.71 -17.85 4.42
CA GLU A 74 12.16 -17.77 4.58
C GLU A 74 12.57 -16.68 5.57
N ARG A 75 12.04 -15.46 5.44
CA ARG A 75 12.33 -14.35 6.37
C ARG A 75 11.89 -14.63 7.79
N ARG A 76 10.72 -15.28 7.97
CA ARG A 76 10.20 -15.60 9.29
C ARG A 76 11.04 -16.65 10.00
N PHE A 77 11.63 -17.59 9.25
CA PHE A 77 12.43 -18.67 9.81
C PHE A 77 13.94 -18.46 9.73
N ALA A 78 14.42 -17.40 9.06
CA ALA A 78 15.85 -17.13 8.84
C ALA A 78 16.71 -17.14 10.12
N HIS A 79 16.14 -16.75 11.26
CA HIS A 79 16.86 -16.71 12.53
C HIS A 79 16.98 -18.08 13.25
N PHE A 80 16.24 -19.10 12.80
CA PHE A 80 16.32 -20.46 13.34
C PHE A 80 17.38 -21.31 12.64
N GLY A 81 17.90 -20.88 11.47
CA GLY A 81 18.78 -21.68 10.65
C GLY A 81 18.07 -22.89 10.02
N ASP A 82 18.82 -23.87 9.58
CA ASP A 82 18.28 -25.11 9.03
C ASP A 82 17.76 -26.01 10.17
N PHE A 83 16.51 -26.46 10.07
CA PHE A 83 15.92 -27.41 10.99
C PHE A 83 15.02 -28.41 10.27
N GLU A 84 14.99 -29.64 10.76
CA GLU A 84 14.07 -30.65 10.29
C GLU A 84 12.84 -30.72 11.20
N LEU A 85 11.66 -30.80 10.60
CA LEU A 85 10.43 -31.05 11.35
C LEU A 85 10.33 -32.55 11.63
N PRO A 86 10.18 -32.98 12.90
CA PRO A 86 10.01 -34.38 13.22
C PRO A 86 8.69 -34.89 12.63
N MET A 87 8.70 -36.10 12.08
CA MET A 87 7.45 -36.74 11.66
C MET A 87 6.59 -37.06 12.89
N ILE A 88 5.40 -36.47 12.93
CA ILE A 88 4.38 -36.77 13.93
C ILE A 88 3.41 -37.82 13.37
N THR A 89 3.10 -38.83 14.19
CA THR A 89 2.08 -39.82 13.84
C THR A 89 0.70 -39.15 13.82
N ARG A 90 -0.11 -39.47 12.80
CA ARG A 90 -1.48 -38.97 12.73
C ARG A 90 -2.32 -39.58 13.86
N GLU A 91 -2.94 -38.74 14.66
CA GLU A 91 -3.94 -39.15 15.64
C GLU A 91 -5.30 -39.38 14.97
N PRO A 92 -6.21 -40.15 15.61
CA PRO A 92 -7.61 -40.23 15.21
C PRO A 92 -8.20 -38.82 15.05
N LEU A 93 -9.12 -38.67 14.09
CA LEU A 93 -9.80 -37.39 13.88
C LEU A 93 -10.51 -36.98 15.18
N ARG A 94 -10.40 -35.71 15.56
CA ARG A 94 -11.20 -35.16 16.66
C ARG A 94 -12.68 -35.34 16.35
N GLU A 95 -13.47 -35.64 17.37
CA GLU A 95 -14.92 -35.60 17.25
C GLU A 95 -15.35 -34.20 16.75
N PRO A 96 -16.21 -34.13 15.72
CA PRO A 96 -16.70 -32.85 15.24
C PRO A 96 -17.47 -32.14 16.36
N PRO A 97 -17.37 -30.80 16.46
CA PRO A 97 -18.15 -30.06 17.45
C PRO A 97 -19.65 -30.34 17.26
N ASN A 98 -20.35 -30.63 18.36
CA ASN A 98 -21.82 -30.66 18.35
C ASN A 98 -22.34 -29.22 18.33
N PHE A 99 -23.20 -28.90 17.35
CA PHE A 99 -23.81 -27.59 17.18
C PHE A 99 -25.28 -27.54 17.65
N GLU A 100 -25.83 -28.65 18.15
CA GLU A 100 -27.23 -28.75 18.61
C GLU A 100 -27.52 -27.81 19.80
N ASP A 101 -26.55 -27.61 20.70
CA ASP A 101 -26.65 -26.73 21.87
C ASP A 101 -26.70 -25.22 21.51
N LEU A 102 -26.47 -24.83 20.25
CA LEU A 102 -26.50 -23.43 19.83
C LEU A 102 -27.91 -22.88 19.59
N TYR A 103 -28.93 -23.73 19.55
CA TYR A 103 -30.32 -23.35 19.30
C TYR A 103 -31.20 -23.34 20.56
N ASP A 104 -30.65 -23.75 21.72
CA ASP A 104 -31.38 -23.88 23.00
C ASP A 104 -31.12 -22.72 23.98
N ARG A 105 -30.73 -21.53 23.50
CA ARG A 105 -30.71 -20.33 24.34
C ARG A 105 -32.13 -19.76 24.47
N PRO A 106 -32.68 -19.58 25.69
CA PRO A 106 -33.96 -18.92 25.90
C PRO A 106 -33.93 -17.43 25.55
#